data_AF-A0A258R2G6-F1
#
_entry.id   AF-A0A258R2G6-F1
#
_cell.length_a   1.000
_cell.length_b   1.000
_cell.length_c   1.000
_cell.angle_alpha   90.00
_cell.angle_beta   90.00
_cell.angle_gamma   90.00
#
_symmetry.space_group_name_H-M   'P 1'
#
loop_
_entity.id
_entity.type
_entity.pdbx_description
1 polymer ?
#
loop_
_entity_poly.entity_id
_entity_poly.type
_entity_poly.pdbx_seq_one_letter_code
_entity_poly.pdbx_strand_id
1 'polypeptide(L)'
;MTLQARTLTLDRSDLDARTTRFDSLPVIDVGDLFSPDLASSQAVAHTMGAACRDVGFMYVVNHGIAQHDIDAVYAAADAFYALPDIAKQRYDINRLGCHRGYVVIGGLAADSHDADALETQ
;
A
#
# COMPACT_ATOMS: atom_id res chain seq x y z
N MET A 1 -41.56 -4.22 -2.73
CA MET A 1 -40.64 -4.88 -1.78
C MET A 1 -39.43 -3.97 -1.65
N THR A 2 -39.47 -3.05 -0.68
CA THR A 2 -38.51 -1.93 -0.60
C THR A 2 -37.40 -2.29 0.37
N LEU A 3 -36.19 -2.52 -0.14
CA LEU A 3 -34.99 -2.66 0.69
C LEU A 3 -34.62 -1.30 1.26
N GLN A 4 -34.65 -1.17 2.58
CA GLN A 4 -34.05 -0.03 3.26
C GLN A 4 -32.56 -0.30 3.45
N ALA A 5 -31.73 0.51 2.80
CA ALA A 5 -30.31 0.59 3.13
C ALA A 5 -30.20 1.16 4.56
N ARG A 6 -29.68 0.36 5.49
CA ARG A 6 -29.31 0.82 6.82
C ARG A 6 -27.97 1.54 6.72
N THR A 7 -27.99 2.86 6.86
CA THR A 7 -26.78 3.65 7.10
C THR A 7 -26.26 3.29 8.50
N LEU A 8 -25.09 2.65 8.57
CA LEU A 8 -24.36 2.48 9.83
C LEU A 8 -23.55 3.75 10.07
N THR A 9 -23.97 4.57 11.02
CA THR A 9 -23.15 5.65 11.55
C THR A 9 -22.16 5.02 12.51
N LEU A 10 -20.89 4.90 12.11
CA LEU A 10 -19.80 4.47 13.00
C LEU A 10 -19.36 5.69 13.82
N ASP A 11 -19.55 5.64 15.14
CA ASP A 11 -18.96 6.64 16.04
C ASP A 11 -17.46 6.34 16.22
N ARG A 12 -16.64 7.36 16.42
CA ARG A 12 -15.20 7.17 16.69
C ARG A 12 -14.96 6.42 18.00
N SER A 13 -15.92 6.45 18.92
CA SER A 13 -15.90 5.63 20.13
C SER A 13 -16.21 4.14 19.89
N ASP A 14 -16.76 3.78 18.72
CA ASP A 14 -17.02 2.39 18.31
C ASP A 14 -15.78 1.71 17.68
N LEU A 15 -14.71 2.47 17.44
CA LEU A 15 -13.47 1.98 16.84
C LEU A 15 -12.46 1.56 17.94
N ASP A 16 -12.68 0.37 18.51
CA ASP A 16 -11.69 -0.27 19.39
C ASP A 16 -10.65 -1.03 18.55
N ALA A 17 -9.40 -0.57 18.57
CA ALA A 17 -8.28 -1.27 17.96
C ALA A 17 -7.92 -2.51 18.80
N ARG A 18 -8.16 -3.70 18.24
CA ARG A 18 -7.73 -4.96 18.86
C ARG A 18 -6.23 -5.14 18.68
N THR A 19 -5.47 -5.19 19.77
CA THR A 19 -4.07 -5.63 19.72
C THR A 19 -4.02 -7.13 19.45
N THR A 20 -3.47 -7.52 18.31
CA THR A 20 -3.21 -8.91 17.97
C THR A 20 -1.72 -9.22 18.17
N ARG A 21 -1.41 -10.35 18.83
CA ARG A 21 -0.02 -10.81 19.00
C ARG A 21 0.30 -11.82 17.91
N PHE A 22 1.39 -11.61 17.19
CA PHE A 22 1.97 -12.54 16.22
C PHE A 22 3.49 -12.49 16.33
N ASP A 23 4.14 -13.63 16.11
CA ASP A 23 5.60 -13.76 16.27
C ASP A 23 6.34 -13.75 14.93
N SER A 24 5.60 -13.80 13.82
CA SER A 24 6.15 -13.80 12.45
C SER A 24 5.12 -13.31 11.44
N LEU A 25 5.58 -12.72 10.33
CA LEU A 25 4.72 -12.39 9.20
C LEU A 25 4.41 -13.65 8.38
N PRO A 26 3.13 -13.93 8.06
CA PRO A 26 2.76 -15.09 7.26
C PRO A 26 3.27 -14.94 5.82
N VAL A 27 3.77 -16.04 5.26
CA VAL A 27 4.10 -16.16 3.83
C VAL A 27 3.01 -17.02 3.19
N ILE A 28 2.27 -16.46 2.24
CA ILE A 28 1.12 -17.12 1.61
C ILE A 28 1.42 -17.40 0.15
N ASP A 29 1.26 -18.66 -0.25
CA ASP A 29 1.25 -19.04 -1.65
C ASP A 29 -0.09 -18.64 -2.28
N VAL A 30 -0.03 -17.76 -3.28
CA VAL A 30 -1.22 -17.25 -3.97
C VAL A 30 -1.43 -17.86 -5.35
N GLY A 31 -0.65 -18.86 -5.74
CA GLY A 31 -0.76 -19.49 -7.06
C GLY A 31 -2.16 -20.06 -7.33
N ASP A 32 -2.76 -20.67 -6.31
CA ASP A 32 -4.10 -21.27 -6.40
C ASP A 32 -5.25 -20.24 -6.47
N LEU A 33 -4.98 -18.94 -6.26
CA LEU A 33 -5.98 -17.90 -6.58
C LEU A 33 -6.33 -17.88 -8.06
N PHE A 34 -5.40 -18.31 -8.92
CA PHE A 34 -5.58 -18.34 -10.36
C PHE A 34 -6.04 -19.72 -10.87
N SER A 35 -6.31 -20.66 -9.95
CA SER A 35 -6.81 -21.99 -10.28
C SER A 35 -8.24 -21.92 -10.86
N PRO A 36 -8.59 -22.76 -11.85
CA PRO A 36 -9.98 -22.91 -12.29
C PRO A 36 -10.87 -23.60 -11.23
N ASP A 37 -10.28 -24.23 -10.21
CA ASP A 37 -11.04 -24.82 -9.11
C ASP A 37 -11.43 -23.76 -8.07
N LEU A 38 -12.74 -23.65 -7.83
CA LEU A 38 -13.29 -22.69 -6.89
C LEU A 38 -12.89 -23.02 -5.44
N ALA A 39 -12.74 -24.30 -5.08
CA ALA A 39 -12.40 -24.67 -3.71
C ALA A 39 -10.95 -24.27 -3.37
N SER A 40 -10.00 -24.51 -4.29
CA SER A 40 -8.61 -24.04 -4.15
C SER A 40 -8.50 -22.53 -3.97
N SER A 41 -9.13 -21.75 -4.87
CA SER A 41 -9.08 -20.28 -4.77
C SER A 41 -9.74 -19.75 -3.49
N GLN A 42 -10.83 -20.37 -3.03
CA GLN A 42 -11.49 -20.03 -1.76
C GLN A 42 -10.61 -20.34 -0.54
N ALA A 43 -9.87 -21.44 -0.56
CA ALA A 43 -8.95 -21.80 0.53
C ALA A 43 -7.84 -20.76 0.71
N VAL A 44 -7.25 -20.29 -0.40
CA VAL A 44 -6.25 -19.21 -0.37
C VAL A 44 -6.88 -17.90 0.11
N ALA A 45 -8.06 -17.53 -0.41
CA ALA A 45 -8.76 -16.32 0.01
C ALA A 45 -9.09 -16.31 1.51
N HIS A 46 -9.49 -17.47 2.07
CA HIS A 46 -9.73 -17.61 3.51
C HIS A 46 -8.43 -17.38 4.31
N THR A 47 -7.31 -17.94 3.85
CA THR A 47 -6.00 -17.80 4.48
C THR A 47 -5.53 -16.34 4.47
N MET A 48 -5.64 -15.66 3.32
CA MET A 48 -5.36 -14.22 3.23
C MET A 48 -6.28 -13.41 4.15
N GLY A 49 -7.57 -13.73 4.19
CA GLY A 49 -8.54 -13.06 5.06
C GLY A 49 -8.19 -13.19 6.54
N ALA A 50 -7.68 -14.35 6.98
CA ALA A 50 -7.18 -14.54 8.35
C ALA A 50 -5.95 -13.67 8.61
N ALA A 51 -4.96 -13.70 7.72
CA ALA A 51 -3.76 -12.87 7.85
C ALA A 51 -4.08 -11.36 7.91
N CYS A 52 -5.03 -10.87 7.12
CA CYS A 52 -5.49 -9.48 7.19
C CYS A 52 -6.14 -9.12 8.53
N ARG A 53 -6.91 -10.02 9.15
CA ARG A 53 -7.62 -9.75 10.42
C ARG A 53 -6.75 -9.91 11.67
N ASP A 54 -5.79 -10.83 11.59
CA ASP A 54 -5.01 -11.24 12.75
C ASP A 54 -3.62 -10.61 12.78
N VAL A 55 -3.01 -10.35 11.62
CA VAL A 55 -1.67 -9.74 11.51
C VAL A 55 -1.72 -8.36 10.85
N GLY A 56 -2.58 -8.19 9.84
CA GLY A 56 -2.67 -6.97 9.03
C GLY A 56 -1.64 -6.87 7.89
N PHE A 57 -0.67 -7.79 7.86
CA PHE A 57 0.39 -7.86 6.85
C PHE A 57 0.70 -9.31 6.49
N MET A 58 1.20 -9.53 5.27
CA MET A 58 1.65 -10.83 4.76
C MET A 58 2.68 -10.66 3.64
N TYR A 59 3.54 -11.65 3.45
CA TYR A 59 4.27 -11.85 2.22
C TYR A 59 3.47 -12.79 1.30
N VAL A 60 3.60 -12.60 -0.01
CA VAL A 60 2.98 -13.48 -1.01
C VAL A 60 4.04 -14.06 -1.94
N VAL A 61 3.86 -15.32 -2.33
CA VAL A 61 4.70 -16.03 -3.32
C VAL A 61 3.83 -16.62 -4.43
N ASN A 62 4.43 -16.95 -5.57
CA ASN A 62 3.71 -17.45 -6.76
C ASN A 62 2.59 -16.51 -7.25
N HIS A 63 2.80 -15.20 -7.12
CA HIS A 63 1.88 -14.13 -7.56
C HIS A 63 1.81 -13.93 -9.07
N GLY A 64 2.61 -14.67 -9.86
CA GLY A 64 2.58 -14.63 -11.33
C GLY A 64 3.29 -13.44 -11.98
N ILE A 65 3.93 -12.57 -11.21
CA ILE A 65 4.78 -11.49 -11.75
C ILE A 65 6.16 -12.09 -12.02
N ALA A 66 6.65 -11.97 -13.25
CA ALA A 66 7.93 -12.54 -13.62
C ALA A 66 9.09 -11.77 -12.98
N GLN A 67 10.16 -12.48 -12.61
CA GLN A 67 11.31 -11.86 -11.94
C GLN A 67 11.93 -10.73 -12.77
N HIS A 68 11.97 -10.87 -14.10
CA HIS A 68 12.52 -9.84 -14.99
C HIS A 68 11.71 -8.53 -15.00
N ASP A 69 10.40 -8.58 -14.77
CA ASP A 69 9.56 -7.38 -14.65
C ASP A 69 9.88 -6.64 -13.34
N ILE A 70 10.06 -7.39 -12.25
CA ILE A 70 10.46 -6.85 -10.95
C ILE A 70 11.83 -6.17 -11.08
N ASP A 71 12.81 -6.88 -11.65
CA ASP A 71 14.17 -6.36 -11.86
C ASP A 71 14.17 -5.12 -12.74
N ALA A 72 13.34 -5.09 -13.79
CA ALA A 72 13.21 -3.93 -14.68
C ALA A 72 12.63 -2.70 -13.96
N VAL A 73 11.64 -2.88 -13.07
CA VAL A 73 11.08 -1.79 -12.26
C VAL A 73 12.13 -1.21 -11.31
N TYR A 74 12.91 -2.07 -10.63
CA TYR A 74 14.00 -1.61 -9.76
C TYR A 74 15.09 -0.86 -10.56
N ALA A 75 15.52 -1.41 -11.70
CA ALA A 75 16.51 -0.75 -12.55
C ALA A 75 16.02 0.62 -13.08
N ALA A 76 14.73 0.73 -13.43
CA ALA A 76 14.14 1.99 -13.85
C ALA A 76 14.09 3.02 -12.71
N ALA A 77 13.75 2.58 -11.48
CA ALA A 77 13.79 3.43 -10.30
C ALA A 77 15.22 3.91 -10.02
N ASP A 78 16.20 3.02 -9.99
CA ASP A 78 17.61 3.35 -9.77
C ASP A 78 18.12 4.37 -10.79
N ALA A 79 17.82 4.14 -12.08
CA ALA A 79 18.18 5.05 -13.15
C ALA A 79 17.54 6.44 -12.98
N PHE A 80 16.29 6.52 -12.54
CA PHE A 80 15.60 7.78 -12.27
C PHE A 80 16.23 8.52 -11.08
N TYR A 81 16.50 7.83 -9.96
CA TYR A 81 17.06 8.46 -8.77
C TYR A 81 18.52 8.87 -8.92
N ALA A 82 19.26 8.23 -9.84
CA ALA A 82 20.61 8.63 -10.24
C ALA A 82 20.67 9.93 -11.07
N LEU A 83 19.54 10.43 -11.59
CA LEU A 83 19.49 11.71 -12.30
C LEU A 83 19.83 12.89 -11.35
N PRO A 84 20.37 14.00 -11.88
CA PRO A 84 20.55 15.23 -11.12
C PRO A 84 19.23 15.73 -10.52
N ASP A 85 19.28 16.34 -9.34
CA ASP A 85 18.07 16.78 -8.62
C ASP A 85 17.19 17.73 -9.46
N ILE A 86 17.81 18.65 -10.21
CA ILE A 86 17.10 19.54 -11.13
C ILE A 86 16.26 18.75 -12.15
N ALA A 87 16.77 17.61 -12.63
CA ALA A 87 16.05 16.79 -13.60
C ALA A 87 14.84 16.08 -12.96
N LYS A 88 14.98 15.60 -11.71
CA LYS A 88 13.91 14.96 -10.92
C LYS A 88 12.83 15.96 -10.49
N GLN A 89 13.21 17.17 -10.10
CA GLN A 89 12.30 18.26 -9.71
C GLN A 89 11.35 18.72 -10.84
N ARG A 90 11.67 18.43 -12.11
CA ARG A 90 10.73 18.65 -13.22
C ARG A 90 9.44 17.83 -13.07
N TYR A 91 9.48 16.74 -12.29
CA TYR A 91 8.35 15.87 -12.01
C TYR A 91 7.73 16.13 -10.64
N ASP A 92 7.99 17.27 -9.99
CA ASP A 92 7.43 17.60 -8.66
C ASP A 92 5.91 17.39 -8.61
N ILE A 93 5.45 16.60 -7.62
CA ILE A 93 4.05 16.29 -7.39
C ILE A 93 3.16 17.54 -7.29
N ASN A 94 3.68 18.64 -6.74
CA ASN A 94 2.95 19.88 -6.54
C ASN A 94 2.71 20.63 -7.87
N ARG A 95 3.50 20.32 -8.91
CA ARG A 95 3.38 20.96 -10.23
C ARG A 95 2.42 20.22 -11.16
N LEU A 96 2.19 18.93 -10.92
CA LEU A 96 1.48 18.07 -11.86
C LEU A 96 -0.03 17.98 -11.60
N GLY A 97 -0.53 18.66 -10.57
CA GLY A 97 -1.97 18.79 -10.28
C GLY A 97 -2.69 17.47 -9.99
N CYS A 98 -1.95 16.38 -9.79
CA CYS A 98 -2.45 15.07 -9.44
C CYS A 98 -1.47 14.40 -8.47
N HIS A 99 -1.90 13.35 -7.78
CA HIS A 99 -1.07 12.62 -6.81
C HIS A 99 -0.05 11.70 -7.52
N ARG A 100 0.70 12.27 -8.47
CA ARG A 100 1.75 11.63 -9.25
C ARG A 100 2.89 12.64 -9.38
N GLY A 101 4.10 12.18 -9.06
CA GLY A 101 5.29 13.01 -9.19
C GLY A 101 6.35 12.63 -8.19
N TYR A 102 7.49 13.29 -8.33
CA TYR A 102 8.61 13.24 -7.42
C TYR A 102 8.29 14.05 -6.15
N VAL A 103 8.51 13.44 -5.00
CA VAL A 103 8.46 14.10 -3.70
C VAL A 103 9.90 14.24 -3.21
N VAL A 104 10.32 15.47 -2.94
CA VAL A 104 11.63 15.74 -2.34
C VAL A 104 11.65 15.24 -0.89
N ILE A 105 12.81 14.81 -0.40
CA ILE A 105 12.98 14.46 1.00
C ILE A 105 12.59 15.67 1.87
N GLY A 106 11.70 15.47 2.84
CA GLY A 106 11.13 16.54 3.66
C GLY A 106 9.94 17.27 3.04
N GLY A 107 9.53 16.95 1.81
CA GLY A 107 8.39 17.57 1.12
C GLY A 107 7.01 17.08 1.59
N LEU A 108 6.97 16.10 2.51
CA LEU A 108 5.76 15.62 3.17
C LEU A 108 5.95 15.77 4.68
N ALA A 109 5.18 16.66 5.31
CA ALA A 109 5.05 16.71 6.76
C ALA A 109 3.92 15.75 7.17
N ALA A 110 4.22 14.82 8.09
CA ALA A 110 3.23 13.89 8.63
C ALA A 110 2.29 14.56 9.65
N ASP A 111 2.74 15.66 10.27
CA ASP A 111 2.04 16.35 11.35
C ASP A 111 1.56 17.74 10.90
N SER A 112 0.31 18.08 11.20
CA SER A 112 -0.25 19.42 11.01
C SER A 112 -0.04 20.32 12.23
N HIS A 113 1.06 20.13 12.96
CA HIS A 113 1.55 21.09 13.94
C HIS A 113 2.91 21.57 13.46
N ASP A 114 2.99 22.87 13.20
CA ASP A 114 4.17 23.64 12.82
C ASP A 114 4.53 23.63 11.33
N ALA A 115 3.58 24.08 10.51
CA ALA A 115 3.84 24.60 9.17
C ALA A 115 4.19 26.11 9.19
N ASP A 116 4.86 26.58 10.25
CA ASP A 116 5.26 27.98 10.40
C ASP A 116 6.70 28.07 10.94
N ALA A 117 7.61 27.39 10.24
CA ALA A 117 9.03 27.66 10.29
C ALA A 117 9.65 26.98 9.08
N LEU A 118 9.95 27.76 8.04
CA LEU A 118 11.09 27.65 7.11
C LEU A 118 10.79 28.45 5.83
N GLU A 119 10.47 29.74 6.00
CA GLU A 119 10.95 30.77 5.07
C GLU A 119 12.28 31.31 5.63
N THR A 120 13.23 31.56 4.72
CA THR A 120 14.58 32.09 4.92
C THR A 120 15.67 31.02 5.07
N GLN A 121 16.28 30.63 3.95
CA GLN A 121 17.57 31.20 3.53
C GLN A 121 17.86 30.93 2.05
#